data_AF-A0A6B2S7A8-F1
#
_entry.id   AF-A0A6B2S7A8-F1
#
_cell.length_a   1.000
_cell.length_b   1.000
_cell.length_c   1.000
_cell.angle_alpha   90.00
_cell.angle_beta   90.00
_cell.angle_gamma   90.00
#
_symmetry.space_group_name_H-M   'P 1'
#
loop_
_entity.id
_entity.type
_entity.pdbx_description
1 polymer ?
#
loop_
_entity_poly.entity_id
_entity_poly.type
_entity_poly.pdbx_seq_one_letter_code
_entity_poly.pdbx_strand_id
1 'polypeptide(L)'
;MTLSLVRLVFAASVVQALLRRYFPRIARLRLLTPQRQPELPALFAELQRIEADLAYRTRFFAGLNTALAERNAERMAELAALRTAVGHLRNLVGSGDGGPAA
;
A
#
# COMPACT_ATOMS: atom_id res chain seq x y z
N MET A 1 6.54 11.85 -32.45
CA MET A 1 7.05 12.30 -31.12
C MET A 1 8.14 11.40 -30.54
N THR A 2 8.85 10.58 -31.33
CA THR A 2 9.87 9.62 -30.84
C THR A 2 11.31 10.14 -30.94
N LEU A 3 11.58 11.04 -31.89
CA LEU A 3 12.91 11.64 -32.09
C LEU A 3 13.36 12.58 -30.95
N SER A 4 12.40 13.18 -30.24
CA SER A 4 12.68 14.09 -29.11
C SER A 4 13.24 13.33 -27.90
N LEU A 5 12.66 12.15 -27.60
CA LEU A 5 13.12 11.28 -26.50
C LEU A 5 14.52 10.72 -26.75
N VAL A 6 14.80 10.28 -27.99
CA VAL A 6 16.13 9.76 -28.35
C VAL A 6 17.21 10.83 -28.19
N ARG A 7 16.93 12.07 -28.62
CA ARG A 7 17.85 13.20 -28.45
C ARG A 7 18.05 13.59 -27.00
N LEU A 8 17.01 13.50 -26.17
CA LEU A 8 17.08 13.84 -24.75
C LEU A 8 17.89 12.80 -23.97
N VAL A 9 17.70 11.51 -24.26
CA VAL A 9 18.51 10.41 -23.72
C VAL A 9 19.97 10.53 -24.16
N PHE A 10 20.21 10.89 -25.43
CA PHE A 10 21.58 11.06 -25.94
C PHE A 10 22.27 12.28 -25.33
N ALA A 11 21.58 13.42 -25.22
CA ALA A 11 22.10 14.62 -24.57
C ALA A 11 22.38 14.38 -23.08
N ALA A 12 21.49 13.69 -22.37
CA ALA A 12 21.70 13.29 -20.98
C ALA A 12 22.93 12.39 -20.82
N SER A 13 23.15 11.46 -21.76
CA SER A 13 24.30 10.56 -21.75
C SER A 13 25.62 11.29 -21.98
N VAL A 14 25.66 12.27 -22.89
CA VAL A 14 26.85 13.09 -23.16
C VAL A 14 27.16 14.00 -21.97
N VAL A 15 26.15 14.63 -21.37
CA VAL A 15 26.31 15.46 -20.17
C VAL A 15 26.83 14.61 -19.00
N GLN A 16 26.32 13.38 -18.84
CA GLN A 16 26.77 12.44 -17.82
C GLN A 16 28.22 11.97 -18.06
N ALA A 17 28.63 11.77 -19.32
CA ALA A 17 30.01 11.44 -19.68
C ALA A 17 30.98 12.61 -19.39
N LEU A 18 30.58 13.84 -19.71
CA LEU A 18 31.36 15.04 -19.42
C LEU A 18 31.48 15.28 -17.91
N LEU A 19 30.40 15.10 -17.14
CA LEU A 19 30.43 15.20 -15.67
C LEU A 19 31.42 14.21 -15.04
N ARG A 20 31.49 12.96 -15.54
CA ARG A 20 32.49 11.97 -15.08
C ARG A 20 33.92 12.39 -15.41
N ARG A 21 34.14 13.05 -16.54
CA ARG A 21 35.45 13.53 -16.99
C ARG A 21 35.94 14.73 -16.17
N TYR A 22 35.06 15.69 -15.88
CA TYR A 22 35.43 16.92 -15.16
C TYR A 22 35.41 16.78 -13.63
N PHE A 23 34.61 15.85 -13.08
CA PHE A 23 34.49 15.66 -11.63
C PHE A 23 34.79 14.22 -11.18
N PRO A 24 36.01 13.70 -11.44
CA PRO A 24 36.37 12.32 -11.11
C PRO A 24 36.38 12.08 -9.59
N ARG A 25 36.63 13.11 -8.78
CA ARG A 25 36.56 13.03 -7.32
C ARG A 25 35.14 12.79 -6.83
N ILE A 26 34.14 13.43 -7.42
CA ILE A 26 32.72 13.24 -7.07
C ILE A 26 32.25 11.84 -7.50
N ALA A 27 32.67 11.38 -8.68
CA ALA A 27 32.38 10.02 -9.14
C ALA A 27 33.01 8.94 -8.23
N ARG A 28 34.26 9.13 -7.79
CA ARG A 28 34.92 8.24 -6.82
C ARG A 28 34.24 8.26 -5.45
N LEU A 29 33.87 9.44 -4.95
CA LEU A 29 33.12 9.55 -3.69
C LEU A 29 31.77 8.82 -3.76
N ARG A 30 31.12 8.78 -4.93
CA ARG A 30 29.85 8.07 -5.15
C ARG A 30 30.01 6.55 -5.31
N LEU A 31 31.19 6.07 -5.68
CA LEU A 31 31.55 4.65 -5.71
C LEU A 31 32.01 4.14 -4.33
N LEU A 32 32.64 5.03 -3.55
CA LEU A 32 33.17 4.74 -2.21
C LEU A 32 32.15 4.94 -1.10
N THR A 33 31.10 5.71 -1.34
CA THR A 33 29.92 5.71 -0.48
C THR A 33 29.02 4.58 -0.96
N PRO A 34 28.87 3.48 -0.19
CA PRO A 34 27.63 2.74 -0.31
C PRO A 34 26.54 3.79 -0.16
N GLN A 35 25.58 3.82 -1.08
CA GLN A 35 24.32 4.51 -0.89
C GLN A 35 23.64 3.88 0.32
N ARG A 36 24.11 4.21 1.51
CA ARG A 36 23.38 4.06 2.75
C ARG A 36 22.28 5.08 2.58
N GLN A 37 21.15 4.59 2.05
CA GLN A 37 19.90 5.32 2.20
C GLN A 37 19.86 5.73 3.67
N PRO A 38 19.71 7.02 3.99
CA PRO A 38 19.48 7.40 5.38
C PRO A 38 18.34 6.52 5.86
N GLU A 39 18.52 5.87 7.02
CA GLU A 39 17.55 4.99 7.67
C GLU A 39 16.30 5.83 7.97
N LEU A 40 15.49 6.06 6.93
CA LEU A 40 14.19 6.66 7.02
C LEU A 40 13.37 5.74 7.91
N PRO A 41 12.53 6.27 8.82
CA PRO A 41 11.67 5.45 9.65
C PRO A 41 10.98 4.40 8.79
N ALA A 42 10.87 3.16 9.25
CA ALA A 42 10.47 2.02 8.42
C ALA A 42 9.22 2.27 7.55
N LEU A 43 8.28 3.08 8.03
CA LEU A 43 7.08 3.51 7.29
C LEU A 43 7.42 4.32 6.03
N PHE A 44 8.38 5.23 6.10
CA PHE A 44 8.84 6.01 4.95
C PHE A 44 9.63 5.17 3.96
N ALA A 45 10.40 4.18 4.44
CA ALA A 45 11.07 3.23 3.56
C ALA A 45 10.06 2.37 2.78
N GLU A 46 8.96 1.95 3.43
CA GLU A 46 7.86 1.22 2.81
C GLU A 46 7.16 2.07 1.73
N LEU A 47 6.81 3.32 2.06
CA LEU A 47 6.21 4.26 1.10
C LEU A 47 7.13 4.48 -0.11
N GLN A 48 8.42 4.65 0.11
CA GLN A 48 9.39 4.84 -0.96
C GLN A 48 9.49 3.59 -1.86
N ARG A 49 9.40 2.37 -1.32
CA ARG A 49 9.36 1.13 -2.11
C ARG A 49 8.07 1.02 -2.94
N ILE A 50 6.93 1.36 -2.33
CA ILE A 50 5.63 1.41 -3.02
C ILE A 50 5.66 2.42 -4.17
N GLU A 51 6.33 3.55 -4.00
CA GLU A 51 6.44 4.57 -5.05
C GLU A 51 7.43 4.19 -6.15
N ALA A 52 8.59 3.63 -5.78
CA ALA A 52 9.69 3.35 -6.70
C ALA A 52 9.51 2.08 -7.55
N ASP A 53 8.82 1.06 -7.04
CA ASP A 53 8.67 -0.24 -7.71
C ASP A 53 7.19 -0.53 -8.03
N LEU A 54 6.86 -0.46 -9.33
CA LEU A 54 5.51 -0.74 -9.83
C LEU A 54 5.05 -2.17 -9.52
N ALA A 55 5.92 -3.17 -9.67
CA ALA A 55 5.56 -4.57 -9.43
C ALA A 55 5.31 -4.81 -7.94
N TYR A 56 6.13 -4.20 -7.08
CA TYR A 56 5.91 -4.21 -5.64
C TYR A 56 4.59 -3.55 -5.27
N ARG A 57 4.34 -2.33 -5.79
CA ARG A 57 3.11 -1.58 -5.58
C ARG A 57 1.86 -2.39 -5.89
N THR A 58 1.84 -3.07 -7.04
CA THR A 58 0.69 -3.89 -7.44
C THR A 58 0.45 -5.04 -6.46
N ARG A 59 1.50 -5.75 -6.03
CA ARG A 59 1.36 -6.84 -5.05
C ARG A 59 0.92 -6.33 -3.68
N PHE A 60 1.48 -5.21 -3.24
CA PHE A 60 1.13 -4.58 -1.97
C PHE A 60 -0.37 -4.24 -1.93
N PHE A 61 -0.89 -3.55 -2.95
CA PHE A 61 -2.31 -3.20 -2.99
C PHE A 61 -3.23 -4.42 -3.17
N ALA A 62 -2.81 -5.44 -3.93
CA ALA A 62 -3.57 -6.68 -4.02
C ALA A 62 -3.71 -7.38 -2.65
N GLY A 63 -2.61 -7.45 -1.88
CA GLY A 63 -2.62 -7.99 -0.53
C GLY A 63 -3.48 -7.16 0.42
N LEU A 64 -3.36 -5.84 0.38
CA LEU A 64 -4.16 -4.93 1.20
C LEU A 64 -5.66 -5.07 0.90
N ASN A 65 -6.05 -5.12 -0.37
CA ASN A 65 -7.44 -5.30 -0.77
C ASN A 65 -8.00 -6.64 -0.30
N THR A 66 -7.19 -7.70 -0.35
CA THR A 66 -7.58 -9.03 0.15
C THR A 66 -7.84 -8.99 1.66
N ALA A 67 -6.91 -8.44 2.44
CA ALA A 67 -7.07 -8.31 3.90
C ALA A 67 -8.28 -7.44 4.29
N LEU A 68 -8.55 -6.37 3.54
CA LEU A 68 -9.74 -5.53 3.75
C LEU A 68 -11.03 -6.28 3.43
N ALA A 69 -11.05 -7.07 2.36
CA ALA A 69 -12.20 -7.90 2.00
C ALA A 69 -12.48 -8.97 3.07
N GLU A 70 -11.45 -9.65 3.56
CA GLU A 70 -11.54 -10.63 4.65
C GLU A 70 -12.11 -9.99 5.92
N ARG A 71 -11.54 -8.85 6.36
CA ARG A 71 -12.04 -8.16 7.54
C ARG A 71 -13.48 -7.66 7.39
N ASN A 72 -13.87 -7.27 6.18
CA ASN A 72 -15.24 -6.87 5.92
C ASN A 72 -16.20 -8.07 5.96
N ALA A 73 -15.79 -9.22 5.45
CA ALA A 73 -16.57 -10.46 5.54
C ALA A 73 -16.78 -10.88 7.00
N GLU A 74 -15.73 -10.83 7.83
CA GLU A 74 -15.81 -11.07 9.26
C GLU A 74 -16.83 -10.14 9.94
N ARG A 75 -16.71 -8.83 9.70
CA ARG A 75 -17.64 -7.83 10.26
C ARG A 75 -19.08 -8.10 9.85
N MET A 76 -19.31 -8.48 8.59
CA MET A 76 -20.66 -8.80 8.10
C MET A 76 -21.24 -10.04 8.77
N ALA A 77 -20.41 -11.07 9.01
CA ALA A 77 -20.81 -12.26 9.74
C ALA A 77 -21.15 -11.94 11.20
N GLU A 78 -20.34 -11.13 11.87
CA GLU A 78 -20.61 -10.65 13.24
C GLU A 78 -21.93 -9.88 13.32
N LEU A 79 -22.19 -8.96 12.38
CA LEU A 79 -23.44 -8.20 12.33
C LEU A 79 -24.65 -9.10 12.06
N ALA A 80 -24.52 -10.11 11.20
CA ALA A 80 -25.58 -11.07 10.95
C ALA A 80 -25.91 -11.91 12.21
N ALA A 81 -24.88 -12.35 12.93
CA ALA A 81 -25.06 -13.06 14.20
C ALA A 81 -25.75 -12.17 15.25
N LEU A 82 -25.32 -10.91 15.38
CA LEU A 82 -25.93 -9.95 16.30
C LEU A 82 -27.39 -9.68 15.94
N ARG A 83 -27.71 -9.51 14.66
CA ARG A 83 -29.09 -9.31 14.20
C ARG A 83 -29.99 -10.50 14.54
N THR A 84 -29.44 -11.71 14.41
CA THR A 84 -30.14 -12.95 14.76
C THR A 84 -30.39 -13.03 16.26
N ALA A 85 -29.38 -12.76 17.08
CA ALA A 85 -29.51 -12.72 18.55
C ALA A 85 -30.54 -11.68 19.01
N VAL A 86 -30.52 -10.48 18.44
CA VAL A 86 -31.53 -9.43 18.71
C VAL A 86 -32.93 -9.89 18.31
N GLY A 87 -33.07 -10.59 17.18
CA GLY A 87 -34.34 -11.19 16.75
C GLY A 87 -34.87 -12.20 17.77
N HIS A 88 -34.02 -13.09 18.27
CA HIS A 88 -34.38 -14.04 19.31
C HIS A 88 -34.82 -13.35 20.61
N LEU A 89 -34.07 -12.35 21.06
CA LEU A 89 -34.42 -11.58 22.26
C LEU A 89 -35.78 -10.88 22.11
N ARG A 90 -36.04 -10.26 20.96
CA ARG A 90 -37.34 -9.62 20.68
C ARG A 90 -38.49 -10.63 20.74
N ASN A 91 -38.30 -11.83 20.17
CA ASN A 91 -39.32 -12.88 20.21
C ASN A 91 -39.59 -13.36 21.64
N LEU A 92 -38.55 -13.52 22.46
CA LEU A 92 -38.69 -13.91 23.86
C LEU A 92 -39.46 -12.87 24.67
N VAL A 93 -39.16 -11.57 24.49
CA VAL A 93 -39.87 -10.49 25.17
C VAL A 93 -41.33 -10.38 24.69
N GLY A 94 -41.56 -10.44 23.36
CA GLY A 94 -42.90 -10.31 22.79
C GLY A 94 -43.83 -11.49 23.05
N SER A 95 -43.28 -12.68 23.30
CA SER A 95 -44.09 -13.88 23.62
C SER A 95 -44.54 -13.92 25.09
N GLY A 96 -44.02 -13.05 25.95
CA GLY A 96 -44.37 -12.98 27.38
C GLY A 96 -45.62 -12.14 27.68
N ASP A 97 -46.09 -11.32 26.74
CA ASP A 97 -47.19 -10.36 26.94
C ASP A 97 -48.58 -10.92 26.53
N GLY A 98 -48.63 -12.19 26.14
CA GLY A 98 -49.83 -12.89 25.67
C GLY A 98 -50.35 -13.97 26.63
N GLY A 99 -50.33 -13.71 27.94
CA GLY A 99 -50.98 -14.59 28.92
C GLY A 99 -52.50 -14.60 28.76
N PRO A 100 -53.18 -15.76 28.84
CA PRO A 100 -54.59 -15.91 28.49
C PRO A 100 -55.48 -15.05 29.39
N ALA A 101 -56.37 -14.27 28.76
CA ALA A 101 -57.50 -13.64 29.41
C ALA A 101 -58.40 -14.73 30.03
N ALA A 102 -58.47 -14.73 31.36
CA ALA A 102 -59.45 -15.44 32.17
C ALA A 102 -60.20 -14.41 33.02
#